data_AF-A0A938JTH9-F1
#
_entry.id   AF-A0A938JTH9-F1
#
_cell.length_a   1.000
_cell.length_b   1.000
_cell.length_c   1.000
_cell.angle_alpha   90.00
_cell.angle_beta   90.00
_cell.angle_gamma   90.00
#
_symmetry.space_group_name_H-M   'P 1'
#
loop_
_entity.id
_entity.type
_entity.pdbx_description
1 polymer ?
#
loop_
_entity_poly.entity_id
_entity_poly.type
_entity_poly.pdbx_seq_one_letter_code
_entity_poly.pdbx_strand_id
1 'polypeptide(L)'
;YVVLTPLIGALILKEKLTIQAWFYIALATAGLGVLSITGLSIGAGELFVLISAFLFAAHILLLSRWSKDFDAYTLTFVQLATCAVVSGVPASLNGFVAPPDTQVWAVVVFTAVFATFFAFVIQTWAQARISATKVAVILTMEVVFAALFSVALGAEPLTLRILLGGSMVLVAMIVIVQPKVTPVKNDS
;
A
#
# COMPACT_ATOMS: atom_id res chain seq x y z
N TYR A 1 -2.98 5.30 4.99
CA TYR A 1 -2.78 5.82 3.63
C TYR A 1 -4.01 5.65 2.72
N VAL A 2 -4.83 4.61 2.90
CA VAL A 2 -6.02 4.26 2.08
C VAL A 2 -6.98 5.42 1.81
N VAL A 3 -7.31 6.18 2.86
CA VAL A 3 -8.23 7.34 2.77
C VAL A 3 -7.50 8.61 2.34
N LEU A 4 -6.26 8.77 2.83
CA LEU A 4 -5.44 9.96 2.54
C LEU A 4 -5.06 10.03 1.06
N THR A 5 -4.78 8.90 0.41
CA THR A 5 -4.40 8.84 -1.00
C THR A 5 -5.47 9.46 -1.92
N PRO A 6 -6.75 9.03 -1.90
CA PRO A 6 -7.79 9.65 -2.72
C PRO A 6 -8.10 11.09 -2.31
N LEU A 7 -8.08 11.42 -1.02
CA LEU A 7 -8.29 12.78 -0.52
C LEU A 7 -7.26 13.76 -1.09
N ILE A 8 -5.98 13.43 -0.95
CA ILE A 8 -4.88 14.25 -1.44
C ILE A 8 -4.85 14.21 -2.97
N GLY A 9 -5.21 13.08 -3.60
CA GLY A 9 -5.23 12.93 -5.05
C GLY A 9 -6.29 13.80 -5.71
N ALA A 10 -7.47 13.88 -5.11
CA ALA A 10 -8.52 14.80 -5.53
C ALA A 10 -8.10 16.27 -5.39
N LEU A 11 -7.36 16.62 -4.33
CA LEU A 11 -6.92 17.99 -4.07
C LEU A 11 -5.75 18.43 -4.97
N ILE A 12 -4.71 17.60 -5.09
CA ILE A 12 -3.45 17.94 -5.76
C ILE A 12 -3.47 17.58 -7.25
N LEU A 13 -3.95 16.38 -7.60
CA LEU A 13 -3.96 15.90 -8.99
C LEU A 13 -5.28 16.26 -9.71
N LYS A 14 -6.25 16.86 -9.02
CA LYS A 14 -7.61 17.13 -9.53
C LYS A 14 -8.26 15.89 -10.15
N GLU A 15 -7.92 14.70 -9.64
CA GLU A 15 -8.52 13.46 -10.11
C GLU A 15 -10.02 13.49 -9.80
N LYS A 16 -10.86 13.38 -10.84
CA LYS A 16 -12.31 13.28 -10.68
C LYS A 16 -12.67 11.88 -10.16
N LEU A 17 -12.73 11.74 -8.85
CA LEU A 17 -13.27 10.56 -8.20
C LEU A 17 -14.78 10.51 -8.40
N THR A 18 -15.25 9.39 -8.96
CA THR A 18 -16.68 9.12 -9.10
C THR A 18 -17.26 8.78 -7.72
N ILE A 19 -18.54 9.06 -7.50
CA ILE A 19 -19.19 8.78 -6.20
C ILE A 19 -19.11 7.31 -5.79
N GLN A 20 -19.09 6.41 -6.78
CA GLN A 20 -18.85 4.98 -6.58
C GLN A 20 -17.46 4.68 -5.99
N ALA A 21 -16.41 5.39 -6.44
CA ALA A 21 -15.06 5.21 -5.91
C ALA A 21 -14.99 5.61 -4.43
N TRP A 22 -15.68 6.68 -4.04
CA TRP A 22 -15.82 7.10 -2.65
C TRP A 22 -16.47 6.02 -1.77
N PHE A 23 -17.51 5.34 -2.29
CA PHE A 23 -18.13 4.23 -1.60
C PHE A 23 -17.16 3.07 -1.36
N TYR A 24 -16.37 2.69 -2.38
CA TYR A 24 -15.38 1.60 -2.23
C TYR A 24 -14.24 1.96 -1.27
N ILE A 25 -13.77 3.21 -1.29
CA ILE A 25 -12.78 3.70 -0.32
C ILE A 25 -13.34 3.61 1.10
N ALA A 26 -14.58 4.07 1.32
CA ALA A 26 -15.23 4.00 2.62
C ALA A 26 -15.40 2.54 3.08
N LEU A 27 -15.79 1.63 2.18
CA LEU A 27 -15.92 0.21 2.46
C LEU A 27 -14.58 -0.44 2.84
N ALA A 28 -13.51 -0.18 2.06
CA ALA A 28 -12.16 -0.67 2.37
C ALA A 28 -11.66 -0.13 3.72
N THR A 29 -11.94 1.14 4.01
CA THR A 29 -11.55 1.79 5.27
C THR A 29 -12.28 1.18 6.46
N ALA A 30 -13.58 0.94 6.32
CA ALA A 30 -14.38 0.29 7.34
C ALA A 30 -13.90 -1.15 7.58
N GLY A 31 -13.63 -1.93 6.53
CA GLY A 31 -13.09 -3.27 6.64
C GLY A 31 -11.72 -3.32 7.32
N LEU A 32 -10.82 -2.39 6.97
CA LEU A 32 -9.55 -2.20 7.64
C LEU A 32 -9.73 -1.82 9.11
N GLY A 33 -10.67 -0.91 9.41
CA GLY A 33 -11.01 -0.54 10.79
C GLY A 33 -11.48 -1.74 11.61
N VAL A 34 -12.35 -2.58 11.04
CA VAL A 34 -12.77 -3.84 11.67
C VAL A 34 -11.56 -4.74 11.92
N LEU A 35 -10.63 -4.89 10.99
CA LEU A 35 -9.43 -5.73 11.14
C LEU A 35 -8.39 -5.16 12.13
N SER A 36 -8.24 -3.84 12.22
CA SER A 36 -7.12 -3.20 12.94
C SER A 36 -7.50 -2.61 14.30
N ILE A 37 -8.77 -2.25 14.54
CA ILE A 37 -9.19 -1.63 15.82
C ILE A 37 -9.43 -2.71 16.88
N THR A 38 -8.46 -2.92 17.77
CA THR A 38 -8.61 -3.71 19.01
C THR A 38 -8.67 -2.85 20.27
N GLY A 39 -8.40 -1.54 20.15
CA GLY A 39 -8.47 -0.55 21.21
C GLY A 39 -8.10 0.83 20.67
N LEU A 40 -8.68 1.89 21.24
CA LEU A 40 -8.35 3.28 20.92
C LEU A 40 -7.50 3.84 22.06
N SER A 41 -6.19 3.64 21.96
CA SER A 41 -5.23 4.45 22.70
C SER A 41 -4.85 5.63 21.81
N ILE A 42 -4.64 6.81 22.40
CA ILE A 42 -4.08 7.96 21.70
C ILE A 42 -2.80 8.32 22.45
N GLY A 43 -1.67 7.90 21.92
CA GLY A 43 -0.33 8.22 22.37
C GLY A 43 0.52 8.80 21.24
N ALA A 44 1.83 8.88 21.50
CA ALA A 44 2.79 9.40 20.53
C ALA A 44 2.94 8.47 19.31
N GLY A 45 2.74 7.15 19.49
CA GLY A 45 2.84 6.16 18.42
C GLY A 45 1.80 6.38 17.31
N GLU A 46 0.57 6.70 17.69
CA GLU A 46 -0.54 6.97 16.77
C GLU A 46 -0.26 8.21 15.92
N LEU A 47 0.38 9.25 16.49
CA LEU A 47 0.82 10.41 15.73
C LEU A 47 1.89 10.04 14.68
N PHE A 48 2.89 9.23 15.06
CA PHE A 48 3.89 8.75 14.10
C PHE A 48 3.27 7.88 13.01
N VAL A 49 2.29 7.04 13.32
CA VAL A 49 1.55 6.24 12.34
C VAL A 49 0.75 7.13 11.38
N LEU A 50 0.09 8.18 11.88
CA LEU A 50 -0.62 9.15 11.03
C LEU A 50 0.34 9.90 10.09
N ILE A 51 1.48 10.36 10.60
CA ILE A 51 2.52 11.01 9.79
C ILE A 51 3.04 10.05 8.72
N SER A 52 3.36 8.81 9.09
CA SER A 52 3.79 7.77 8.15
C SER A 52 2.74 7.50 7.07
N ALA A 53 1.46 7.39 7.46
CA ALA A 53 0.36 7.20 6.54
C ALA A 53 0.20 8.36 5.54
N PHE A 54 0.47 9.59 5.98
CA PHE A 54 0.47 10.78 5.13
C PHE A 54 1.65 10.77 4.16
N LEU A 55 2.87 10.53 4.64
CA LEU A 55 4.08 10.44 3.82
C LEU A 55 3.96 9.33 2.76
N PHE A 56 3.42 8.17 3.15
CA PHE A 56 3.21 7.06 2.23
C PHE A 56 2.14 7.38 1.17
N ALA A 57 1.05 8.04 1.56
CA ALA A 57 0.06 8.53 0.60
C ALA A 57 0.68 9.53 -0.38
N ALA A 58 1.46 10.49 0.11
CA ALA A 58 2.19 11.44 -0.72
C ALA A 58 3.15 10.71 -1.68
N HIS A 59 3.90 9.73 -1.19
CA HIS A 59 4.80 8.91 -2.00
C HIS A 59 4.05 8.19 -3.14
N ILE A 60 2.90 7.56 -2.87
CA ILE A 60 2.06 6.92 -3.90
C ILE A 60 1.58 7.96 -4.94
N LEU A 61 1.20 9.16 -4.50
CA LEU A 61 0.72 10.20 -5.43
C LEU A 61 1.83 10.72 -6.34
N LEU A 62 2.98 11.05 -5.76
CA LEU A 62 4.13 11.56 -6.52
C LEU A 62 4.63 10.48 -7.48
N LEU A 63 4.70 9.23 -7.03
CA LEU A 63 5.10 8.12 -7.89
C LEU A 63 4.08 7.86 -9.00
N SER A 64 2.76 7.91 -8.74
CA SER A 64 1.73 7.79 -9.79
C SER A 64 1.75 8.94 -10.80
N ARG A 65 2.21 10.13 -10.39
CA ARG A 65 2.45 11.25 -11.32
C ARG A 65 3.69 11.02 -12.17
N TRP A 66 4.83 10.73 -11.56
CA TRP A 66 6.10 10.58 -12.28
C TRP A 66 6.21 9.28 -13.09
N SER A 67 5.57 8.20 -12.66
CA SER A 67 5.56 6.92 -13.39
C SER A 67 4.87 6.97 -14.75
N LYS A 68 4.11 8.04 -15.04
CA LYS A 68 3.54 8.29 -16.37
C LYS A 68 4.53 8.96 -17.33
N ASP A 69 5.48 9.73 -16.78
CA ASP A 69 6.42 10.53 -17.54
C ASP A 69 7.81 9.86 -17.66
N PHE A 70 8.14 8.95 -16.74
CA PHE A 70 9.44 8.28 -16.65
C PHE A 70 9.31 6.75 -16.72
N ASP A 71 10.38 6.09 -17.16
CA ASP A 71 10.46 4.63 -17.18
C ASP A 71 10.42 4.04 -15.75
N ALA A 72 9.65 2.96 -15.59
CA ALA A 72 9.39 2.35 -14.29
C ALA A 72 10.67 1.81 -13.64
N TYR A 73 11.59 1.24 -14.43
CA TYR A 73 12.86 0.72 -13.90
C TYR A 73 13.74 1.83 -13.35
N THR A 74 13.80 2.96 -14.05
CA THR A 74 14.59 4.14 -13.63
C THR A 74 14.07 4.69 -12.31
N LEU A 75 12.74 4.85 -12.17
CA LEU A 75 12.13 5.31 -10.93
C LEU A 75 12.36 4.33 -9.77
N THR A 76 12.17 3.03 -10.00
CA THR A 76 12.43 2.02 -8.97
C THR A 76 13.89 2.01 -8.54
N PHE A 77 14.85 2.15 -9.47
CA PHE A 77 16.26 2.26 -9.13
C PHE A 77 16.54 3.46 -8.22
N VAL A 78 16.02 4.64 -8.56
CA VAL A 78 16.18 5.85 -7.74
C VAL A 78 15.56 5.66 -6.35
N GLN A 79 14.39 5.03 -6.26
CA GLN A 79 13.76 4.73 -4.97
C GLN A 79 14.61 3.82 -4.10
N LEU A 80 15.10 2.71 -4.66
CA LEU A 80 15.92 1.73 -3.93
C LEU A 80 17.28 2.29 -3.56
N ALA A 81 17.94 3.04 -4.46
CA ALA A 81 19.19 3.73 -4.17
C ALA A 81 19.00 4.76 -3.03
N THR A 82 17.93 5.55 -3.09
CA THR A 82 17.59 6.52 -2.03
C THR A 82 17.38 5.78 -0.69
N CYS A 83 16.61 4.70 -0.69
CA CYS A 83 16.37 3.90 0.50
C CYS A 83 17.67 3.31 1.06
N ALA A 84 18.56 2.80 0.21
CA ALA A 84 19.85 2.24 0.59
C ALA A 84 20.75 3.29 1.24
N VAL A 85 20.80 4.52 0.71
CA VAL A 85 21.59 5.60 1.30
C VAL A 85 20.99 6.08 2.62
N VAL A 86 19.68 6.36 2.65
CA VAL A 86 19.00 6.90 3.83
C VAL A 86 18.97 5.91 4.99
N SER A 87 18.89 4.60 4.71
CA SER A 87 18.98 3.57 5.76
C SER A 87 20.41 3.14 6.07
N GLY A 88 21.28 3.04 5.07
CA GLY A 88 22.65 2.54 5.22
C GLY A 88 23.59 3.52 5.91
N VAL A 89 23.49 4.83 5.63
CA VAL A 89 24.37 5.83 6.24
C VAL A 89 24.17 5.88 7.77
N PRO A 90 22.95 6.03 8.32
CA PRO A 90 22.75 6.00 9.77
C PRO A 90 23.12 4.65 10.42
N ALA A 91 22.90 3.53 9.72
CA ALA A 91 23.27 2.21 10.20
C ALA A 91 24.79 2.04 10.32
N SER A 92 25.56 2.61 9.39
CA SER A 92 27.03 2.59 9.45
C SER A 92 27.60 3.40 10.61
N LEU A 93 26.90 4.47 11.02
CA LEU A 93 27.35 5.39 12.09
C LEU A 93 27.00 4.89 13.50
N ASN A 94 25.92 4.11 13.65
CA ASN A 94 25.41 3.66 14.96
C ASN A 94 25.74 2.19 15.29
N GLY A 95 26.70 1.59 14.58
CA GLY A 95 27.14 0.20 14.81
C GLY A 95 26.46 -0.80 13.87
N PHE A 96 26.99 -0.90 12.64
CA PHE A 96 26.55 -1.92 11.68
C PHE A 96 26.83 -3.32 12.23
N VAL A 97 25.75 -4.09 12.44
CA VAL A 97 25.84 -5.52 12.79
C VAL A 97 25.61 -6.33 11.54
N ALA A 98 26.65 -7.00 11.07
CA ALA A 98 26.52 -7.93 9.96
C ALA A 98 25.62 -9.11 10.36
N PRO A 99 24.79 -9.65 9.45
CA PRO A 99 24.05 -10.88 9.71
C PRO A 99 24.99 -12.00 10.17
N PRO A 100 24.68 -12.69 11.28
CA PRO A 100 25.61 -13.60 11.94
C PRO A 100 25.85 -14.89 11.15
N ASP A 101 24.83 -15.35 10.41
CA ASP A 101 24.83 -16.67 9.79
C ASP A 101 24.44 -16.62 8.30
N THR A 102 24.86 -17.63 7.54
CA THR A 102 24.51 -17.78 6.11
C THR A 102 22.99 -17.85 5.90
N GLN A 103 22.24 -18.41 6.85
CA GLN A 103 20.78 -18.45 6.80
C GLN A 103 20.17 -17.04 6.88
N VAL A 104 20.67 -16.19 7.77
CA VAL A 104 20.17 -14.81 7.92
C VAL A 104 20.52 -14.00 6.66
N TRP A 105 21.72 -14.19 6.10
CA TRP A 105 22.09 -13.62 4.81
C TRP A 105 21.15 -14.05 3.68
N ALA A 106 20.79 -15.33 3.61
CA ALA A 106 19.85 -15.82 2.61
C ALA A 106 18.47 -15.15 2.74
N VAL A 107 17.96 -14.96 3.97
CA VAL A 107 16.70 -14.26 4.22
C VAL A 107 16.79 -12.77 3.84
N VAL A 108 17.91 -12.10 4.16
CA VAL A 108 18.15 -10.71 3.78
C VAL A 108 18.16 -10.55 2.26
N VAL A 109 18.92 -11.38 1.55
CA VAL A 109 18.99 -11.33 0.08
C VAL A 109 17.63 -11.65 -0.53
N PHE A 110 16.94 -12.67 -0.02
CA PHE A 110 15.59 -13.01 -0.48
C PHE A 110 14.62 -11.84 -0.30
N THR A 111 14.60 -11.20 0.86
CA THR A 111 13.71 -10.07 1.16
C THR A 111 14.07 -8.83 0.32
N ALA A 112 15.36 -8.56 0.11
CA ALA A 112 15.82 -7.43 -0.69
C ALA A 112 15.44 -7.61 -2.18
N VAL A 113 15.61 -8.81 -2.74
CA VAL A 113 15.32 -9.06 -4.15
C VAL A 113 13.81 -9.27 -4.38
N PHE A 114 13.21 -10.22 -3.70
CA PHE A 114 11.82 -10.62 -3.97
C PHE A 114 10.79 -9.71 -3.30
N ALA A 115 10.94 -9.46 -2.01
CA ALA A 115 9.96 -8.65 -1.29
C ALA A 115 10.12 -7.15 -1.55
N THR A 116 11.31 -6.68 -1.93
CA THR A 116 11.57 -5.25 -2.14
C THR A 116 11.72 -4.90 -3.61
N PHE A 117 12.76 -5.37 -4.30
CA PHE A 117 13.02 -4.96 -5.69
C PHE A 117 11.85 -5.29 -6.62
N PHE A 118 11.40 -6.55 -6.66
CA PHE A 118 10.27 -6.94 -7.52
C PHE A 118 8.96 -6.27 -7.11
N ALA A 119 8.69 -6.14 -5.81
CA ALA A 119 7.49 -5.45 -5.33
C ALA A 119 7.45 -3.98 -5.78
N PHE A 120 8.55 -3.25 -5.65
CA PHE A 120 8.64 -1.86 -6.10
C PHE A 120 8.56 -1.73 -7.62
N VAL A 121 9.16 -2.65 -8.39
CA VAL A 121 9.01 -2.65 -9.86
C VAL A 121 7.55 -2.83 -10.25
N ILE A 122 6.87 -3.83 -9.68
CA ILE A 122 5.45 -4.11 -9.94
C ILE A 122 4.59 -2.92 -9.49
N GLN A 123 4.88 -2.34 -8.33
CA GLN A 123 4.16 -1.19 -7.79
C GLN A 123 4.31 0.05 -8.69
N THR A 124 5.52 0.37 -9.13
CA THR A 124 5.78 1.51 -10.03
C THR A 124 5.13 1.28 -11.39
N TRP A 125 5.25 0.06 -11.95
CA TRP A 125 4.60 -0.31 -13.20
C TRP A 125 3.07 -0.22 -13.12
N ALA A 126 2.47 -0.66 -12.01
CA ALA A 126 1.04 -0.54 -11.79
C ALA A 126 0.63 0.94 -11.69
N GLN A 127 1.38 1.75 -10.95
CA GLN A 127 1.11 3.18 -10.79
C GLN A 127 1.20 4.00 -12.08
N ALA A 128 1.98 3.54 -13.06
CA ALA A 128 2.02 4.12 -14.39
C ALA A 128 0.71 3.92 -15.17
N ARG A 129 -0.03 2.84 -14.87
CA ARG A 129 -1.18 2.36 -15.67
C ARG A 129 -2.53 2.56 -15.00
N ILE A 130 -2.57 2.65 -13.67
CA ILE A 130 -3.80 2.85 -12.89
C ILE A 130 -3.63 4.02 -11.92
N SER A 131 -4.75 4.61 -11.50
CA SER A 131 -4.71 5.77 -10.60
C SER A 131 -4.17 5.42 -9.22
N ALA A 132 -3.55 6.41 -8.57
CA ALA A 132 -3.04 6.31 -7.19
C ALA A 132 -4.10 5.74 -6.22
N THR A 133 -5.36 6.15 -6.39
CA THR A 133 -6.49 5.67 -5.60
C THR A 133 -6.68 4.15 -5.73
N LYS A 134 -6.65 3.61 -6.96
CA LYS A 134 -6.78 2.16 -7.18
C LYS A 134 -5.60 1.41 -6.57
N VAL A 135 -4.39 1.92 -6.75
CA VAL A 135 -3.17 1.32 -6.19
C VAL A 135 -3.24 1.27 -4.67
N ALA A 136 -3.64 2.36 -4.01
CA ALA A 136 -3.76 2.37 -2.55
C ALA A 136 -4.79 1.34 -2.05
N VAL A 137 -5.94 1.17 -2.72
CA VAL A 137 -6.90 0.12 -2.33
C VAL A 137 -6.33 -1.28 -2.59
N ILE A 138 -5.61 -1.50 -3.69
CA ILE A 138 -4.95 -2.80 -3.95
C ILE A 138 -3.91 -3.11 -2.87
N LEU A 139 -3.11 -2.13 -2.45
CA LEU A 139 -2.10 -2.31 -1.41
C LEU A 139 -2.72 -2.71 -0.06
N THR A 140 -3.93 -2.25 0.26
CA THR A 140 -4.62 -2.70 1.50
C THR A 140 -4.89 -4.19 1.57
N MET A 141 -4.86 -4.88 0.42
CA MET A 141 -4.99 -6.33 0.36
C MET A 141 -3.88 -7.05 1.13
N GLU A 142 -2.73 -6.40 1.36
CA GLU A 142 -1.66 -6.89 2.23
C GLU A 142 -2.17 -7.24 3.63
N VAL A 143 -3.08 -6.42 4.19
CA VAL A 143 -3.63 -6.60 5.53
C VAL A 143 -4.55 -7.82 5.58
N VAL A 144 -5.28 -8.08 4.49
CA VAL A 144 -6.13 -9.28 4.38
C VAL A 144 -5.26 -10.53 4.34
N PHE A 145 -4.20 -10.55 3.53
CA PHE A 145 -3.27 -11.68 3.50
C PHE A 145 -2.57 -11.87 4.85
N ALA A 146 -2.12 -10.80 5.50
CA ALA A 146 -1.52 -10.87 6.83
C ALA A 146 -2.48 -11.50 7.85
N ALA A 147 -3.76 -11.11 7.85
CA ALA A 147 -4.78 -11.70 8.72
C ALA A 147 -5.04 -13.18 8.37
N LEU A 148 -5.10 -13.54 7.09
CA LEU A 148 -5.26 -14.93 6.65
C LEU A 148 -4.08 -15.80 7.08
N PHE A 149 -2.85 -15.32 6.94
CA PHE A 149 -1.66 -16.04 7.39
C PHE A 149 -1.60 -16.14 8.92
N SER A 150 -2.00 -15.10 9.66
CA SER A 150 -2.10 -15.14 11.13
C SER A 150 -3.01 -16.28 11.59
N VAL A 151 -4.17 -16.43 10.94
CA VAL A 151 -5.12 -17.52 11.22
C VAL A 151 -4.60 -18.88 10.76
N ALA A 152 -4.05 -18.98 9.55
CA ALA A 152 -3.56 -20.23 8.99
C ALA A 152 -2.38 -20.84 9.77
N LEU A 153 -1.53 -19.98 10.34
CA LEU A 153 -0.41 -20.38 11.20
C LEU A 153 -0.83 -20.61 12.66
N GLY A 154 -2.10 -20.39 12.99
CA GLY A 154 -2.64 -20.57 14.35
C GLY A 154 -2.21 -19.49 15.36
N ALA A 155 -1.71 -18.34 14.89
CA ALA A 155 -1.32 -17.23 15.75
C ALA A 155 -2.53 -16.53 16.39
N GLU A 156 -3.64 -16.45 15.65
CA GLU A 156 -4.92 -15.93 16.14
C GLU A 156 -6.10 -16.83 15.70
N PRO A 157 -7.14 -16.99 16.52
CA PRO A 157 -8.32 -17.75 16.14
C PRO A 157 -9.08 -17.06 15.00
N LEU A 158 -9.73 -17.86 14.14
CA LEU A 158 -10.63 -17.34 13.11
C LEU A 158 -11.85 -16.70 13.79
N THR A 159 -11.90 -15.38 13.80
CA THR A 159 -12.99 -14.60 14.40
C THR A 159 -13.90 -14.02 13.33
N LEU A 160 -15.17 -13.76 13.69
CA LEU A 160 -16.12 -13.00 12.87
C LEU A 160 -15.53 -11.67 12.37
N ARG A 161 -14.66 -11.06 13.17
CA ARG A 161 -13.96 -9.81 12.84
C ARG A 161 -13.04 -9.96 11.62
N ILE A 162 -12.26 -11.04 11.54
CA ILE A 162 -11.37 -11.31 10.39
C ILE A 162 -12.20 -11.62 9.15
N LEU A 163 -13.28 -12.40 9.29
CA LEU A 163 -14.15 -12.75 8.17
C LEU A 163 -14.87 -11.52 7.60
N LEU A 164 -15.47 -10.69 8.45
CA LEU A 164 -16.19 -9.48 8.04
C LEU A 164 -15.22 -8.42 7.51
N GLY A 165 -14.17 -8.09 8.25
CA GLY A 165 -13.21 -7.07 7.81
C GLY A 165 -12.49 -7.47 6.51
N GLY A 166 -12.04 -8.73 6.42
CA GLY A 166 -11.37 -9.27 5.24
C GLY A 166 -12.28 -9.28 4.01
N SER A 167 -13.53 -9.72 4.14
CA SER A 167 -14.50 -9.72 3.03
C SER A 167 -14.85 -8.31 2.55
N MET A 168 -14.97 -7.33 3.47
CA MET A 168 -15.21 -5.93 3.09
C MET A 168 -14.07 -5.34 2.26
N VAL A 169 -12.81 -5.57 2.67
CA VAL A 169 -11.64 -5.09 1.92
C VAL A 169 -11.54 -5.79 0.56
N LEU A 170 -11.78 -7.11 0.51
CA LEU A 170 -11.81 -7.90 -0.73
C LEU A 170 -12.85 -7.38 -1.72
N VAL A 171 -14.08 -7.15 -1.27
CA VAL A 171 -15.16 -6.62 -2.10
C VAL A 171 -14.80 -5.24 -2.62
N ALA A 172 -14.29 -4.35 -1.76
CA ALA A 172 -13.87 -3.02 -2.18
C ALA A 172 -12.76 -3.08 -3.25
N MET A 173 -11.78 -3.97 -3.09
CA MET A 173 -10.69 -4.17 -4.04
C MET A 173 -11.17 -4.72 -5.38
N ILE A 174 -12.01 -5.76 -5.38
CA ILE A 174 -12.54 -6.36 -6.62
C ILE A 174 -13.33 -5.32 -7.41
N VAL A 175 -14.22 -4.59 -6.74
CA VAL A 175 -15.14 -3.67 -7.41
C VAL A 175 -14.42 -2.41 -7.91
N ILE A 176 -13.43 -1.88 -7.20
CA ILE A 176 -12.69 -0.69 -7.65
C ILE A 176 -11.77 -0.98 -8.84
N VAL A 177 -11.29 -2.22 -8.96
CA VAL A 177 -10.40 -2.65 -10.04
C VAL A 177 -11.16 -2.83 -11.37
N GLN A 178 -12.46 -3.16 -11.32
CA GLN A 178 -13.27 -3.35 -12.53
C GLN A 178 -13.12 -2.16 -13.51
N PRO A 179 -12.96 -2.44 -14.82
CA PRO A 179 -12.94 -1.39 -15.82
C PRO A 179 -14.30 -0.67 -15.79
N LYS A 180 -14.27 0.67 -15.74
CA LYS A 180 -15.49 1.46 -15.86
C LYS A 180 -16.07 1.17 -17.24
N VAL A 181 -17.21 0.49 -17.30
CA VAL A 181 -18.00 0.41 -18.53
C VAL A 181 -18.50 1.83 -18.80
N THR A 182 -17.79 2.57 -19.64
CA THR A 182 -18.30 3.84 -20.17
C THR A 182 -19.54 3.50 -20.99
N PRO A 183 -20.73 4.04 -20.66
CA PRO A 183 -21.89 3.86 -21.51
C PRO A 183 -21.56 4.45 -22.88
N VAL A 184 -21.71 3.65 -23.93
CA VAL A 184 -21.62 4.12 -25.31
C VAL A 184 -22.66 5.23 -25.45
N LYS A 185 -22.20 6.45 -25.69
CA LYS A 185 -23.07 7.57 -25.99
C LYS A 185 -23.65 7.29 -27.37
N ASN A 186 -24.89 6.82 -27.43
CA ASN A 186 -25.65 6.79 -28.68
C ASN A 186 -25.90 8.26 -29.06
N ASP A 187 -25.08 8.78 -29.98
CA ASP A 187 -25.43 9.98 -30.71
C ASP A 187 -26.53 9.57 -31.71
N SER A 188 -27.77 9.98 -31.41
CA SER A 188 -28.92 9.94 -32.31
C SER A 188 -29.36 11.36 -32.63
#